data_AF-A0A2J9IMS0-F1
#
_entry.id   AF-A0A2J9IMS0-F1
#
_cell.length_a   1.000
_cell.length_b   1.000
_cell.length_c   1.000
_cell.angle_alpha   90.00
_cell.angle_beta   90.00
_cell.angle_gamma   90.00
#
_symmetry.space_group_name_H-M   'P 1'
#
loop_
_entity.id
_entity.type
_entity.pdbx_description
1 polymer ?
#
loop_
_entity_poly.entity_id
_entity_poly.type
_entity_poly.pdbx_seq_one_letter_code
_entity_poly.pdbx_strand_id
1 'polypeptide(L)'
;MTSVLQWQQDYQARVRARRSRLAGRVRYGLKPPRRDRTAIVTDSSAAIPSSVLEHPLAAGLRQIPMPVMVGEQIYTEGSEELHQELPFALAANLPVRTSRPSPGGFEETYRELEAAGYARIVSVHISGGLSGTVEAAKMAATRVSIPVEVVDSRSAGMALGFMVMEAAVRAGFGLPVEGIVEYLQGAGEQSLVMFTVPNLEQLRRGGRISALKGLIGSMFQVKPVLALRDGTICLVERARSLDAAVDRIAAAVQAKAEAEPCGIAVHGYGNRPAAEALAARLQPFSQTPIPVVDFPAVLAAHLGLGGLGVIATPLLEGDDAADVGGSGAGGAGAVDASAEGASVATREDTPKEPSVPAQATDPAEPSTDEA
;
A
#
# COMPACT_ATOMS: atom_id res chain seq x y z
N MET A 1 13.15 -18.49 7.56
CA MET A 1 13.96 -17.64 6.65
C MET A 1 14.15 -18.24 5.26
N THR A 2 14.22 -19.56 5.10
CA THR A 2 14.46 -20.23 3.81
C THR A 2 13.46 -19.87 2.70
N SER A 3 12.17 -19.73 3.02
CA SER A 3 11.14 -19.39 2.03
C SER A 3 11.29 -17.98 1.45
N VAL A 4 11.68 -17.00 2.27
CA VAL A 4 11.91 -15.61 1.83
C VAL A 4 13.11 -15.55 0.87
N LEU A 5 14.21 -16.24 1.18
CA LEU A 5 15.39 -16.27 0.30
C LEU A 5 15.10 -16.93 -1.05
N GLN A 6 14.37 -18.06 -1.05
CA GLN A 6 13.97 -18.73 -2.29
C GLN A 6 13.07 -17.82 -3.15
N TRP A 7 12.07 -17.20 -2.53
CA TRP A 7 11.20 -16.24 -3.19
C TRP A 7 11.99 -15.05 -3.75
N GLN A 8 12.96 -14.50 -3.02
CA GLN A 8 13.81 -13.41 -3.49
C GLN A 8 14.65 -13.79 -4.71
N GLN A 9 15.28 -14.95 -4.70
CA GLN A 9 16.09 -15.43 -5.81
C GLN A 9 15.24 -15.62 -7.07
N ASP A 10 14.06 -16.20 -6.91
CA ASP A 10 13.08 -16.40 -7.98
C ASP A 10 12.54 -15.05 -8.52
N TYR A 11 12.18 -14.12 -7.63
CA TYR A 11 11.78 -12.76 -8.01
C TYR A 11 12.88 -12.05 -8.82
N GLN A 12 14.14 -12.11 -8.37
CA GLN A 12 15.28 -11.56 -9.08
C GLN A 12 15.51 -12.23 -10.44
N ALA A 13 15.31 -13.54 -10.55
CA ALA A 13 15.40 -14.26 -11.81
C ALA A 13 14.33 -13.76 -12.80
N ARG A 14 13.08 -13.58 -12.36
CA ARG A 14 12.01 -13.02 -13.19
C ARG A 14 12.28 -11.59 -13.63
N VAL A 15 12.72 -10.72 -12.73
CA VAL A 15 13.09 -9.33 -13.07
C VAL A 15 14.21 -9.31 -14.12
N ARG A 16 15.22 -10.18 -13.99
CA ARG A 16 16.29 -10.33 -14.99
C ARG A 16 15.78 -10.84 -16.35
N ALA A 17 14.90 -11.84 -16.34
CA ALA A 17 14.30 -12.40 -17.54
C ALA A 17 13.37 -11.40 -18.26
N ARG A 18 12.62 -10.60 -17.51
CA ARG A 18 11.81 -9.51 -18.07
C ARG A 18 12.70 -8.44 -18.67
N ARG A 19 13.72 -7.98 -17.94
CA ARG A 19 14.69 -6.99 -18.42
C ARG A 19 15.38 -7.40 -19.73
N SER A 20 15.70 -8.69 -19.90
CA SER A 20 16.39 -9.17 -21.11
C SER A 20 15.51 -9.15 -22.37
N ARG A 21 14.18 -9.11 -22.22
CA ARG A 21 13.20 -9.00 -23.31
C ARG A 21 12.95 -7.55 -23.74
N LEU A 22 13.34 -6.57 -22.92
CA LEU A 22 13.18 -5.14 -23.22
C LEU A 22 14.27 -4.63 -24.15
N ALA A 23 14.01 -3.49 -24.80
CA ALA A 23 14.94 -2.81 -25.69
C ALA A 23 15.70 -1.66 -24.99
N GLY A 24 16.70 -1.11 -25.67
CA GLY A 24 17.40 0.10 -25.24
C GLY A 24 18.16 -0.05 -23.92
N ARG A 25 18.20 1.04 -23.13
CA ARG A 25 18.99 1.16 -21.88
C ARG A 25 18.66 0.09 -20.85
N VAL A 26 17.37 -0.27 -20.77
CA VAL A 26 16.83 -1.21 -19.79
C VAL A 26 17.47 -2.59 -19.96
N ARG A 27 17.60 -3.06 -21.20
CA ARG A 27 18.25 -4.35 -21.53
C ARG A 27 19.65 -4.47 -20.96
N TYR A 28 20.42 -3.38 -21.02
CA TYR A 28 21.80 -3.30 -20.55
C TYR A 28 21.92 -2.95 -19.05
N GLY A 29 20.79 -2.86 -18.33
CA GLY A 29 20.78 -2.49 -16.91
C GLY A 29 21.21 -1.05 -16.64
N LEU A 30 21.18 -0.19 -17.66
CA LEU A 30 21.51 1.22 -17.52
C LEU A 30 20.33 1.96 -16.90
N LYS A 31 20.59 2.75 -15.86
CA LYS A 31 19.58 3.59 -15.23
C LYS A 31 18.94 4.54 -16.26
N PRO A 32 17.65 4.90 -16.08
CA PRO A 32 17.01 5.97 -16.84
C PRO A 32 17.85 7.27 -16.77
N PRO A 33 17.77 8.13 -17.80
CA PRO A 33 18.31 9.48 -17.75
C PRO A 33 17.83 10.20 -16.48
N ARG A 34 18.64 11.09 -15.90
CA ARG A 34 18.29 11.78 -14.63
C ARG A 34 16.90 12.41 -14.67
N ARG A 35 16.56 13.10 -15.77
CA ARG A 35 15.25 13.74 -16.01
C ARG A 35 14.06 12.77 -16.00
N ASP A 36 14.30 11.47 -16.16
CA ASP A 36 13.28 10.43 -16.27
C ASP A 36 13.26 9.49 -15.04
N ARG A 37 14.12 9.73 -14.03
CA ARG A 37 14.21 8.85 -12.86
C ARG A 37 13.08 9.13 -11.88
N THR A 38 12.26 8.11 -11.67
CA THR A 38 11.22 8.07 -10.63
C THR A 38 11.71 7.28 -9.42
N ALA A 39 11.57 7.84 -8.21
CA ALA A 39 11.72 7.11 -6.97
C ALA A 39 10.36 6.60 -6.46
N ILE A 40 10.36 5.49 -5.74
CA ILE A 40 9.20 4.94 -5.05
C ILE A 40 9.38 5.13 -3.55
N VAL A 41 8.38 5.68 -2.86
CA VAL A 41 8.35 5.78 -1.41
C VAL A 41 7.14 5.03 -0.87
N THR A 42 7.32 4.28 0.20
CA THR A 42 6.24 3.61 0.94
C THR A 42 6.43 3.74 2.44
N ASP A 43 5.52 3.15 3.21
CA ASP A 43 5.61 3.04 4.66
C ASP A 43 5.90 1.60 5.10
N SER A 44 6.22 1.43 6.38
CA SER A 44 6.65 0.13 6.90
C SER A 44 5.54 -0.91 7.07
N SER A 45 4.28 -0.57 6.79
CA SER A 45 3.21 -1.56 6.72
C SER A 45 3.30 -2.47 5.49
N ALA A 46 4.12 -2.10 4.49
CA ALA A 46 4.30 -2.85 3.24
C ALA A 46 4.92 -4.24 3.43
N ALA A 47 5.43 -4.56 4.62
CA ALA A 47 6.02 -5.86 4.97
C ALA A 47 7.14 -6.34 4.04
N ILE A 48 7.83 -5.42 3.37
CA ILE A 48 8.95 -5.72 2.50
C ILE A 48 10.10 -6.24 3.36
N PRO A 49 10.64 -7.46 3.11
CA PRO A 49 11.77 -7.96 3.87
C PRO A 49 12.99 -7.03 3.75
N SER A 50 13.72 -6.83 4.84
CA SER A 50 14.89 -5.92 4.89
C SER A 50 15.92 -6.23 3.81
N SER A 51 16.19 -7.51 3.54
CA SER A 51 17.13 -7.93 2.49
C SER A 51 16.69 -7.55 1.06
N VAL A 52 15.41 -7.22 0.84
CA VAL A 52 14.96 -6.60 -0.42
C VAL A 52 15.30 -5.11 -0.45
N LEU A 53 15.07 -4.40 0.66
CA LEU A 53 15.33 -2.96 0.78
C LEU A 53 16.83 -2.64 0.66
N GLU A 54 17.69 -3.54 1.17
CA GLU A 54 19.15 -3.44 1.08
C GLU A 54 19.71 -3.79 -0.30
N HIS A 55 18.89 -4.40 -1.17
CA HIS A 55 19.35 -4.87 -2.47
C HIS A 55 19.63 -3.70 -3.43
N PRO A 56 20.66 -3.76 -4.30
CA PRO A 56 20.97 -2.67 -5.24
C PRO A 56 19.84 -2.28 -6.20
N LEU A 57 18.91 -3.21 -6.49
CA LEU A 57 17.72 -2.91 -7.31
C LEU A 57 16.72 -1.99 -6.58
N ALA A 58 16.76 -1.94 -5.25
CA ALA A 58 15.94 -1.06 -4.42
C ALA A 58 16.55 0.34 -4.22
N ALA A 59 17.59 0.72 -4.97
CA ALA A 59 18.23 2.03 -4.83
C ALA A 59 17.27 3.23 -4.99
N GLY A 60 16.18 3.05 -5.75
CA GLY A 60 15.10 4.02 -5.92
C GLY A 60 13.89 3.81 -5.04
N LEU A 61 13.92 2.84 -4.13
CA LEU A 61 12.88 2.57 -3.15
C LEU A 61 13.26 3.14 -1.78
N ARG A 62 12.32 3.81 -1.12
CA ARG A 62 12.43 4.21 0.29
C ARG A 62 11.22 3.72 1.06
N GLN A 63 11.46 3.21 2.26
CA GLN A 63 10.42 2.85 3.20
C GLN A 63 10.57 3.72 4.44
N ILE A 64 9.50 4.42 4.81
CA ILE A 64 9.48 5.26 6.00
C ILE A 64 8.92 4.44 7.17
N PRO A 65 9.63 4.34 8.30
CA PRO A 65 9.17 3.58 9.45
C PRO A 65 7.96 4.23 10.11
N MET A 66 6.99 3.42 10.52
CA MET A 66 5.85 3.84 11.32
C MET A 66 6.16 3.65 12.81
N PRO A 67 5.94 4.67 13.68
CA PRO A 67 6.19 4.51 15.10
C PRO A 67 5.20 3.53 15.77
N VAL A 68 5.72 2.69 16.65
CA VAL A 68 4.94 1.79 17.52
C VAL A 68 5.16 2.17 18.98
N MET A 69 4.08 2.36 19.72
CA MET A 69 4.08 2.72 21.13
C MET A 69 3.72 1.50 21.96
N VAL A 70 4.55 1.15 22.93
CA VAL A 70 4.28 0.11 23.92
C VAL A 70 4.34 0.78 25.30
N GLY A 71 3.19 0.87 25.97
CA GLY A 71 3.09 1.71 27.16
C GLY A 71 3.34 3.19 26.83
N GLU A 72 4.35 3.79 27.47
CA GLU A 72 4.76 5.19 27.26
C GLU A 72 5.97 5.31 26.30
N GLN A 73 6.54 4.17 25.89
CA GLN A 73 7.76 4.12 25.10
C GLN A 73 7.42 4.07 23.61
N ILE A 74 8.11 4.90 22.82
CA ILE A 74 8.01 4.94 21.37
C ILE A 74 9.18 4.18 20.76
N TYR A 75 8.89 3.27 19.86
CA TYR A 75 9.85 2.50 19.10
C TYR A 75 9.70 2.76 17.61
N THR A 76 10.82 2.65 16.90
CA THR A 76 10.86 2.66 15.44
C THR A 76 10.60 1.26 14.91
N GLU A 77 9.75 1.12 13.90
CA GLU A 77 9.56 -0.15 13.19
C GLU A 77 10.92 -0.73 12.72
N GLY A 78 11.12 -2.03 12.95
CA GLY A 78 12.35 -2.73 12.55
C GLY A 78 13.51 -2.58 13.54
N SER A 79 13.34 -1.83 14.63
CA SER A 79 14.31 -1.82 15.72
C SER A 79 14.33 -3.15 16.47
N GLU A 80 15.51 -3.54 16.94
CA GLU A 80 15.73 -4.77 17.70
C GLU A 80 14.95 -4.73 19.02
N GLU A 81 14.90 -3.56 19.67
CA GLU A 81 14.16 -3.34 20.90
C GLU A 81 12.66 -3.60 20.71
N LEU A 82 12.07 -3.11 19.61
CA LEU A 82 10.67 -3.37 19.31
C LEU A 82 10.40 -4.84 19.03
N HIS A 83 11.31 -5.52 18.34
CA HIS A 83 11.19 -6.94 18.05
C HIS A 83 11.14 -7.78 19.33
N GLN A 84 11.91 -7.40 20.34
CA GLN A 84 11.94 -8.05 21.65
C GLN A 84 10.70 -7.70 22.49
N GLU A 85 10.31 -6.43 22.55
CA GLU A 85 9.26 -5.95 23.46
C GLU A 85 7.83 -6.26 22.99
N LEU A 86 7.55 -6.13 21.69
CA LEU A 86 6.18 -6.22 21.17
C LEU A 86 5.49 -7.57 21.45
N PRO A 87 6.16 -8.74 21.29
CA PRO A 87 5.55 -10.02 21.64
C PRO A 87 5.13 -10.11 23.10
N PHE A 88 5.97 -9.65 24.05
CA PHE A 88 5.64 -9.66 25.47
C PHE A 88 4.48 -8.71 25.78
N ALA A 89 4.49 -7.51 25.19
CA ALA A 89 3.41 -6.55 25.36
C ALA A 89 2.06 -7.10 24.89
N LEU A 90 2.03 -7.73 23.71
CA LEU A 90 0.81 -8.33 23.18
C LEU A 90 0.36 -9.55 24.00
N ALA A 91 1.29 -10.36 24.50
CA ALA A 91 0.98 -11.52 25.36
C ALA A 91 0.41 -11.10 26.72
N ALA A 92 1.00 -10.06 27.32
CA ALA A 92 0.54 -9.45 28.57
C ALA A 92 -0.66 -8.51 28.38
N ASN A 93 -1.14 -8.34 27.14
CA ASN A 93 -2.27 -7.48 26.78
C ASN A 93 -2.06 -6.01 27.21
N LEU A 94 -0.81 -5.55 27.21
CA LEU A 94 -0.43 -4.18 27.46
C LEU A 94 -0.98 -3.25 26.35
N PRO A 95 -1.21 -1.96 26.64
CA PRO A 95 -1.57 -0.99 25.61
C PRO A 95 -0.47 -0.88 24.56
N VAL A 96 -0.80 -1.25 23.33
CA VAL A 96 0.03 -1.01 22.14
C VAL A 96 -0.73 -0.07 21.23
N ARG A 97 -0.06 0.99 20.75
CA ARG A 97 -0.62 1.96 19.80
C ARG A 97 0.35 2.14 18.65
N THR A 98 -0.15 2.68 17.55
CA THR A 98 0.69 3.02 16.40
C THR A 98 0.43 4.45 15.98
N SER A 99 1.43 5.06 15.36
CA SER A 99 1.29 6.34 14.67
C SER A 99 1.60 6.17 13.19
N ARG A 100 1.02 7.04 12.37
CA ARG A 100 1.53 7.29 11.03
C ARG A 100 2.91 7.96 11.09
N PRO A 101 3.73 7.88 10.02
CA PRO A 101 4.88 8.76 9.88
C PRO A 101 4.43 10.23 9.90
N SER A 102 5.30 11.11 10.41
CA SER A 102 5.01 12.55 10.43
C SER A 102 5.13 13.14 9.02
N PRO A 103 4.39 14.21 8.69
CA PRO A 103 4.63 14.97 7.45
C PRO A 103 6.10 15.43 7.31
N GLY A 104 6.77 15.74 8.43
CA GLY A 104 8.19 16.10 8.42
C GLY A 104 9.11 14.95 7.97
N GLY A 105 8.84 13.71 8.39
CA GLY A 105 9.62 12.55 7.95
C GLY A 105 9.44 12.22 6.46
N PHE A 106 8.23 12.44 5.93
CA PHE A 106 8.00 12.39 4.48
C PHE A 106 8.77 13.48 3.74
N GLU A 107 8.69 14.72 4.23
CA GLU A 107 9.37 15.88 3.63
C GLU A 107 10.89 15.68 3.56
N GLU A 108 11.50 15.20 4.64
CA GLU A 108 12.92 14.84 4.70
C GLU A 108 13.27 13.79 3.64
N THR A 109 12.52 12.68 3.60
CA THR A 109 12.73 11.60 2.62
C THR A 109 12.63 12.10 1.18
N TYR A 110 11.67 12.98 0.89
CA TYR A 110 11.49 13.54 -0.46
C TYR A 110 12.65 14.46 -0.86
N ARG A 111 13.14 15.31 0.06
CA ARG A 111 14.31 16.17 -0.17
C ARG A 111 15.59 15.36 -0.38
N GLU A 112 15.77 14.26 0.36
CA GLU A 112 16.90 13.35 0.15
C GLU A 112 16.90 12.71 -1.24
N LEU A 113 15.72 12.30 -1.72
CA LEU A 113 15.57 11.74 -3.06
C LEU A 113 15.81 12.79 -4.16
N GLU A 114 15.34 14.02 -3.97
CA GLU A 114 15.67 15.15 -4.84
C GLU A 114 17.18 15.41 -4.90
N ALA A 115 17.85 15.47 -3.74
CA ALA A 115 19.30 15.64 -3.66
C ALA A 115 20.07 14.47 -4.30
N ALA A 116 19.52 13.26 -4.27
CA ALA A 116 20.07 12.08 -4.96
C ALA A 116 19.88 12.11 -6.49
N GLY A 117 19.19 13.13 -7.02
CA GLY A 117 19.01 13.38 -8.45
C GLY A 117 17.88 12.59 -9.09
N TYR A 118 16.85 12.23 -8.33
CA TYR A 118 15.57 11.79 -8.87
C TYR A 118 14.79 13.00 -9.41
N ALA A 119 14.05 12.79 -10.49
CA ALA A 119 13.25 13.85 -11.12
C ALA A 119 11.80 13.89 -10.61
N ARG A 120 11.32 12.80 -10.00
CA ARG A 120 9.95 12.64 -9.54
C ARG A 120 9.83 11.49 -8.54
N ILE A 121 8.77 11.52 -7.75
CA ILE A 121 8.48 10.52 -6.71
C ILE A 121 7.05 9.99 -6.90
N VAL A 122 6.87 8.67 -6.82
CA VAL A 122 5.58 8.04 -6.55
C VAL A 122 5.58 7.54 -5.12
N SER A 123 4.67 8.04 -4.30
CA SER A 123 4.60 7.75 -2.86
C SER A 123 3.33 6.96 -2.55
N VAL A 124 3.46 5.64 -2.39
CA VAL A 124 2.33 4.71 -2.23
C VAL A 124 2.31 4.09 -0.84
N HIS A 125 1.17 4.17 -0.16
CA HIS A 125 1.07 3.90 1.28
C HIS A 125 -0.06 2.97 1.64
N ILE A 126 -0.05 2.51 2.90
CA ILE A 126 -1.17 1.80 3.53
C ILE A 126 -2.49 2.51 3.25
N SER A 127 -3.57 1.73 3.15
CA SER A 127 -4.89 2.27 2.88
C SER A 127 -5.26 3.47 3.76
N GLY A 128 -5.81 4.51 3.13
CA GLY A 128 -6.40 5.66 3.82
C GLY A 128 -7.54 5.27 4.77
N GLY A 129 -8.22 4.14 4.52
CA GLY A 129 -9.25 3.58 5.41
C GLY A 129 -8.70 2.98 6.71
N LEU A 130 -7.39 2.74 6.79
CA LEU A 130 -6.72 2.14 7.96
C LEU A 130 -5.85 3.15 8.72
N SER A 131 -5.28 4.13 8.02
CA SER A 131 -4.36 5.11 8.58
C SER A 131 -4.42 6.44 7.82
N GLY A 132 -4.19 7.55 8.52
CA GLY A 132 -4.00 8.85 7.90
C GLY A 132 -2.62 9.05 7.27
N THR A 133 -1.92 7.98 6.87
CA THR A 133 -0.56 8.02 6.29
C THR A 133 -0.56 8.72 4.93
N VAL A 134 -1.52 8.39 4.06
CA VAL A 134 -1.72 9.03 2.76
C VAL A 134 -1.86 10.55 2.90
N GLU A 135 -2.67 11.01 3.86
CA GLU A 135 -2.85 12.44 4.11
C GLU A 135 -1.57 13.12 4.61
N ALA A 136 -0.78 12.46 5.46
CA ALA A 136 0.51 12.98 5.90
C ALA A 136 1.51 13.11 4.74
N ALA A 137 1.54 12.13 3.82
CA ALA A 137 2.36 12.16 2.61
C ALA A 137 1.93 13.30 1.67
N LYS A 138 0.61 13.48 1.45
CA LYS A 138 0.08 14.60 0.66
C LYS A 138 0.47 15.96 1.24
N MET A 139 0.37 16.12 2.56
CA MET A 139 0.81 17.36 3.23
C MET A 139 2.29 17.63 2.98
N ALA A 140 3.15 16.62 3.06
CA ALA A 140 4.58 16.75 2.80
C ALA A 140 4.91 17.06 1.33
N ALA A 141 4.17 16.46 0.39
CA ALA A 141 4.33 16.70 -1.05
C ALA A 141 4.16 18.19 -1.42
N THR A 142 3.30 18.93 -0.72
CA THR A 142 3.12 20.39 -0.95
C THR A 142 4.31 21.26 -0.51
N ARG A 143 5.29 20.68 0.19
CA ARG A 143 6.41 21.41 0.83
C ARG A 143 7.76 21.17 0.14
N VAL A 144 7.77 20.40 -0.94
CA VAL A 144 8.98 20.06 -1.69
C VAL A 144 8.85 20.46 -3.15
N SER A 145 9.97 20.71 -3.81
CA SER A 145 10.01 21.15 -5.22
C SER A 145 9.92 19.98 -6.20
N ILE A 146 10.46 18.82 -5.83
CA ILE A 146 10.36 17.59 -6.63
C ILE A 146 8.88 17.19 -6.78
N PRO A 147 8.39 16.88 -8.00
CA PRO A 147 7.04 16.37 -8.19
C PRO A 147 6.82 15.06 -7.43
N VAL A 148 5.77 15.01 -6.60
CA VAL A 148 5.37 13.83 -5.82
C VAL A 148 3.93 13.47 -6.14
N GLU A 149 3.72 12.26 -6.65
CA GLU A 149 2.39 11.68 -6.84
C GLU A 149 2.10 10.73 -5.68
N VAL A 150 1.07 11.02 -4.87
CA VAL A 150 0.74 10.24 -3.67
C VAL A 150 -0.43 9.31 -3.95
N VAL A 151 -0.21 8.00 -3.79
CA VAL A 151 -1.17 6.94 -4.11
C VAL A 151 -1.66 6.26 -2.83
N ASP A 152 -2.98 6.20 -2.67
CA ASP A 152 -3.62 5.30 -1.70
C ASP A 152 -3.68 3.89 -2.30
N SER A 153 -2.94 2.94 -1.72
CA SER A 153 -2.93 1.55 -2.23
C SER A 153 -4.25 0.80 -2.00
N ARG A 154 -5.12 1.31 -1.12
CA ARG A 154 -6.29 0.58 -0.59
C ARG A 154 -5.92 -0.79 -0.01
N SER A 155 -4.64 -0.96 0.36
CA SER A 155 -4.05 -2.24 0.74
C SER A 155 -3.15 -2.11 1.98
N ALA A 156 -2.59 -3.24 2.43
CA ALA A 156 -1.63 -3.33 3.55
C ALA A 156 -0.81 -4.63 3.46
N GLY A 157 0.25 -4.74 4.25
CA GLY A 157 1.09 -5.94 4.30
C GLY A 157 1.77 -6.23 2.96
N MET A 158 2.04 -7.51 2.68
CA MET A 158 2.72 -7.90 1.44
C MET A 158 1.93 -7.63 0.15
N ALA A 159 0.63 -7.31 0.23
CA ALA A 159 -0.09 -6.83 -0.95
C ALA A 159 0.44 -5.44 -1.36
N LEU A 160 0.55 -4.52 -0.40
CA LEU A 160 1.27 -3.25 -0.60
C LEU A 160 2.75 -3.51 -0.95
N GLY A 161 3.41 -4.47 -0.28
CA GLY A 161 4.79 -4.84 -0.57
C GLY A 161 5.02 -5.26 -2.03
N PHE A 162 4.18 -6.16 -2.57
CA PHE A 162 4.26 -6.58 -3.96
C PHE A 162 4.06 -5.41 -4.92
N MET A 163 3.06 -4.57 -4.67
CA MET A 163 2.80 -3.36 -5.45
C MET A 163 4.03 -2.43 -5.47
N VAL A 164 4.61 -2.16 -4.31
CA VAL A 164 5.78 -1.27 -4.16
C VAL A 164 7.01 -1.82 -4.88
N MET A 165 7.30 -3.11 -4.73
CA MET A 165 8.46 -3.74 -5.38
C MET A 165 8.34 -3.71 -6.89
N GLU A 166 7.16 -4.02 -7.42
CA GLU A 166 6.89 -3.99 -8.85
C GLU A 166 6.91 -2.56 -9.41
N ALA A 167 6.36 -1.58 -8.69
CA ALA A 167 6.47 -0.17 -9.04
C ALA A 167 7.94 0.29 -9.08
N ALA A 168 8.79 -0.18 -8.16
CA ALA A 168 10.21 0.15 -8.15
C ALA A 168 10.95 -0.45 -9.35
N VAL A 169 10.58 -1.67 -9.77
CA VAL A 169 11.10 -2.30 -10.99
C VAL A 169 10.68 -1.51 -12.24
N ARG A 170 9.40 -1.17 -12.37
CA ARG A 170 8.85 -0.37 -13.49
C ARG A 170 9.48 1.01 -13.58
N ALA A 171 9.64 1.70 -12.45
CA ALA A 171 10.37 2.96 -12.37
C ALA A 171 11.84 2.80 -12.79
N GLY A 172 12.50 1.71 -12.36
CA GLY A 172 13.85 1.36 -12.78
C GLY A 172 14.00 1.07 -14.27
N PHE A 173 12.92 0.60 -14.91
CA PHE A 173 12.82 0.40 -16.36
C PHE A 173 12.42 1.69 -17.11
N GLY A 174 12.12 2.77 -16.40
CA GLY A 174 11.82 4.08 -16.98
C GLY A 174 10.36 4.26 -17.39
N LEU A 175 9.43 3.46 -16.83
CA LEU A 175 8.00 3.68 -17.01
C LEU A 175 7.61 5.08 -16.48
N PRO A 176 6.76 5.84 -17.19
CA PRO A 176 6.30 7.14 -16.74
C PRO A 176 5.46 7.02 -15.46
N VAL A 177 5.27 8.14 -14.75
CA VAL A 177 4.55 8.15 -13.46
C VAL A 177 3.12 7.69 -13.64
N GLU A 178 2.47 8.12 -14.72
CA GLU A 178 1.09 7.81 -15.05
C GLU A 178 0.90 6.28 -15.16
N GLY A 179 1.78 5.59 -15.88
CA GLY A 179 1.73 4.13 -16.01
C GLY A 179 2.07 3.39 -14.69
N ILE A 180 2.91 3.96 -13.84
CA ILE A 180 3.17 3.41 -12.50
C ILE A 180 1.93 3.55 -11.60
N VAL A 181 1.26 4.70 -11.64
CA VAL A 181 0.05 4.97 -10.85
C VAL A 181 -1.09 4.07 -11.30
N GLU A 182 -1.30 3.93 -12.61
CA GLU A 182 -2.30 3.02 -13.19
C GLU A 182 -2.05 1.58 -12.73
N TYR A 183 -0.80 1.11 -12.79
CA TYR A 183 -0.42 -0.19 -12.26
C TYR A 183 -0.78 -0.33 -10.77
N LEU A 184 -0.42 0.66 -9.94
CA LEU A 184 -0.68 0.61 -8.50
C LEU A 184 -2.18 0.55 -8.20
N GLN A 185 -3.01 1.31 -8.93
CA GLN A 185 -4.46 1.29 -8.76
C GLN A 185 -5.05 -0.07 -9.13
N GLY A 186 -4.70 -0.60 -10.31
CA GLY A 186 -5.19 -1.91 -10.76
C GLY A 186 -4.74 -3.06 -9.85
N ALA A 187 -3.46 -3.06 -9.42
CA ALA A 187 -2.93 -4.09 -8.55
C ALA A 187 -3.59 -4.12 -7.17
N GLY A 188 -3.97 -2.96 -6.64
CA GLY A 188 -4.72 -2.85 -5.38
C GLY A 188 -6.11 -3.50 -5.48
N GLU A 189 -6.84 -3.22 -6.56
CA GLU A 189 -8.19 -3.76 -6.79
C GLU A 189 -8.20 -5.27 -7.03
N GLN A 190 -7.18 -5.77 -7.73
CA GLN A 190 -7.10 -7.19 -8.07
C GLN A 190 -6.49 -8.05 -6.95
N SER A 191 -5.92 -7.45 -5.92
CA SER A 191 -5.29 -8.20 -4.83
C SER A 191 -6.31 -8.76 -3.84
N LEU A 192 -6.17 -10.04 -3.51
CA LEU A 192 -6.88 -10.66 -2.40
C LEU A 192 -6.04 -10.52 -1.13
N VAL A 193 -6.62 -9.92 -0.09
CA VAL A 193 -6.04 -9.88 1.26
C VAL A 193 -7.04 -10.47 2.23
N MET A 194 -6.73 -11.63 2.79
CA MET A 194 -7.56 -12.30 3.80
C MET A 194 -6.74 -12.68 5.00
N PHE A 195 -7.33 -12.59 6.19
CA PHE A 195 -6.64 -12.88 7.43
C PHE A 195 -7.59 -13.32 8.53
N THR A 196 -7.03 -13.96 9.55
CA THR A 196 -7.73 -14.34 10.78
C THR A 196 -6.90 -13.91 11.98
N VAL A 197 -7.60 -13.56 13.05
CA VAL A 197 -7.00 -13.12 14.31
C VAL A 197 -7.59 -13.95 15.45
N PRO A 198 -6.86 -14.15 16.56
CA PRO A 198 -7.39 -14.94 17.67
C PRO A 198 -8.61 -14.31 18.32
N ASN A 199 -8.68 -12.98 18.33
CA ASN A 199 -9.82 -12.18 18.77
C ASN A 199 -9.76 -10.77 18.13
N LEU A 200 -10.85 -10.02 18.23
CA LEU A 200 -10.98 -8.68 17.61
C LEU A 200 -10.60 -7.51 18.53
N GLU A 201 -10.12 -7.78 19.75
CA GLU A 201 -9.94 -6.74 20.76
C GLU A 201 -8.89 -5.70 20.33
N GLN A 202 -7.79 -6.12 19.72
CA GLN A 202 -6.74 -5.20 19.25
C GLN A 202 -7.24 -4.33 18.09
N LEU A 203 -7.90 -4.93 17.11
CA LEU A 203 -8.56 -4.21 16.02
C LEU A 203 -9.60 -3.19 16.54
N ARG A 204 -10.34 -3.56 17.59
CA ARG A 204 -11.34 -2.71 18.26
C ARG A 204 -10.69 -1.52 18.94
N ARG A 205 -9.68 -1.77 19.79
CA ARG A 205 -8.92 -0.73 20.50
C ARG A 205 -8.24 0.24 19.54
N GLY A 206 -7.73 -0.29 18.43
CA GLY A 206 -7.17 0.49 17.34
C GLY A 206 -8.21 1.27 16.54
N GLY A 207 -9.50 0.94 16.62
CA GLY A 207 -10.56 1.63 15.85
C GLY A 207 -10.65 1.21 14.37
N ARG A 208 -9.95 0.16 13.95
CA ARG A 208 -9.85 -0.30 12.54
C ARG A 208 -10.99 -1.24 12.11
N ILE A 209 -11.93 -1.50 13.01
CA ILE A 209 -13.15 -2.29 12.75
C ILE A 209 -14.43 -1.45 12.95
N SER A 210 -14.37 -0.16 12.64
CA SER A 210 -15.51 0.75 12.77
C SER A 210 -16.77 0.25 12.06
N ALA A 211 -16.61 -0.35 10.87
CA ALA A 211 -17.69 -0.98 10.10
C ALA A 211 -18.27 -2.24 10.76
N LEU A 212 -17.55 -2.86 11.71
CA LEU A 212 -17.97 -4.10 12.40
C LEU A 212 -18.41 -3.85 13.85
N LYS A 213 -18.58 -2.58 14.27
CA LYS A 213 -18.90 -2.20 15.65
C LYS A 213 -20.12 -2.92 16.22
N GLY A 214 -21.17 -3.13 15.42
CA GLY A 214 -22.41 -3.79 15.85
C GLY A 214 -22.27 -5.28 16.15
N LEU A 215 -21.15 -5.91 15.77
CA LEU A 215 -20.97 -7.36 15.89
C LEU A 215 -20.09 -7.76 17.09
N ILE A 216 -19.43 -6.79 17.74
CA ILE A 216 -18.32 -6.99 18.70
C ILE A 216 -18.68 -7.93 19.86
N GLY A 217 -19.89 -7.83 20.42
CA GLY A 217 -20.31 -8.68 21.55
C GLY A 217 -20.52 -10.15 21.19
N SER A 218 -20.87 -10.45 19.93
CA SER A 218 -21.15 -11.81 19.46
C SER A 218 -19.93 -12.55 18.92
N MET A 219 -18.81 -11.84 18.71
CA MET A 219 -17.61 -12.37 18.05
C MET A 219 -16.52 -12.87 19.01
N PHE A 220 -16.72 -12.77 20.32
CA PHE A 220 -15.70 -13.13 21.31
C PHE A 220 -15.33 -14.63 21.34
N GLN A 221 -16.22 -15.50 20.83
CA GLN A 221 -16.02 -16.97 20.82
C GLN A 221 -15.69 -17.57 19.45
N VAL A 222 -15.54 -16.75 18.40
CA VAL A 222 -15.29 -17.22 17.03
C VAL A 222 -13.94 -16.74 16.51
N LYS A 223 -13.41 -17.44 15.52
CA LYS A 223 -12.21 -17.02 14.77
C LYS A 223 -12.67 -16.33 13.49
N PRO A 224 -12.71 -14.99 13.44
CA PRO A 224 -13.24 -14.28 12.29
C PRO A 224 -12.32 -14.46 11.09
N VAL A 225 -12.90 -14.78 9.95
CA VAL A 225 -12.24 -14.61 8.65
C VAL A 225 -12.52 -13.19 8.20
N LEU A 226 -11.48 -12.41 8.05
CA LEU A 226 -11.51 -11.00 7.68
C LEU A 226 -10.89 -10.84 6.29
N ALA A 227 -11.26 -9.76 5.61
CA ALA A 227 -10.62 -9.34 4.37
C ALA A 227 -10.43 -7.83 4.36
N LEU A 228 -9.48 -7.38 3.55
CA LEU A 228 -9.39 -5.97 3.17
C LEU A 228 -10.14 -5.81 1.85
N ARG A 229 -11.21 -5.02 1.86
CA ARG A 229 -12.01 -4.68 0.67
C ARG A 229 -12.22 -3.19 0.65
N ASP A 230 -11.99 -2.58 -0.50
CA ASP A 230 -12.15 -1.13 -0.66
C ASP A 230 -11.36 -0.31 0.36
N GLY A 231 -10.18 -0.79 0.75
CA GLY A 231 -9.33 -0.14 1.74
C GLY A 231 -9.79 -0.29 3.20
N THR A 232 -10.82 -1.09 3.47
CA THR A 232 -11.38 -1.26 4.82
C THR A 232 -11.52 -2.73 5.24
N ILE A 233 -11.46 -2.99 6.54
CA ILE A 233 -11.58 -4.35 7.08
C ILE A 233 -13.06 -4.76 7.10
N CYS A 234 -13.38 -5.86 6.43
CA CYS A 234 -14.71 -6.46 6.45
C CYS A 234 -14.69 -7.89 7.01
N LEU A 235 -15.80 -8.30 7.63
CA LEU A 235 -16.02 -9.68 8.06
C LEU A 235 -16.48 -10.52 6.87
N VAL A 236 -15.75 -11.58 6.58
CA VAL A 236 -16.10 -12.57 5.55
C VAL A 236 -16.91 -13.70 6.16
N GLU A 237 -16.44 -14.25 7.28
CA GLU A 237 -17.06 -15.42 7.91
C GLU A 237 -16.75 -15.49 9.41
N ARG A 238 -17.66 -16.10 10.18
CA ARG A 238 -17.46 -16.40 11.61
C ARG A 238 -17.11 -17.88 11.78
N ALA A 239 -15.85 -18.23 11.59
CA ALA A 239 -15.43 -19.62 11.73
C ALA A 239 -15.41 -20.04 13.21
N ARG A 240 -15.75 -21.31 13.48
CA ARG A 240 -15.80 -21.88 14.84
C ARG A 240 -14.43 -22.29 15.38
N SER A 241 -13.43 -22.45 14.52
CA SER A 241 -12.06 -22.83 14.87
C SER A 241 -11.05 -22.11 13.97
N LEU A 242 -9.78 -22.13 14.38
CA LEU A 242 -8.69 -21.59 13.56
C LEU A 242 -8.55 -22.37 12.25
N ASP A 243 -8.62 -23.70 12.32
CA ASP A 243 -8.51 -24.56 11.13
C ASP A 243 -9.61 -24.25 10.11
N ALA A 244 -10.86 -24.07 10.55
CA ALA A 244 -11.95 -23.68 9.67
C ALA A 244 -11.74 -22.30 9.04
N ALA A 245 -11.17 -21.34 9.79
CA ALA A 245 -10.81 -20.03 9.24
C ALA A 245 -9.70 -20.16 8.17
N VAL A 246 -8.68 -20.98 8.45
CA VAL A 246 -7.57 -21.25 7.53
C VAL A 246 -8.05 -21.98 6.28
N ASP A 247 -8.95 -22.97 6.41
CA ASP A 247 -9.58 -23.65 5.29
C ASP A 247 -10.32 -22.68 4.38
N ARG A 248 -11.10 -21.77 4.99
CA ARG A 248 -11.87 -20.76 4.25
C ARG A 248 -10.97 -19.78 3.49
N ILE A 249 -9.86 -19.37 4.09
CA ILE A 249 -8.84 -18.51 3.45
C ILE A 249 -8.17 -19.28 2.30
N ALA A 250 -7.74 -20.52 2.55
CA ALA A 250 -7.06 -21.33 1.55
C ALA A 250 -7.94 -21.58 0.32
N ALA A 251 -9.23 -21.87 0.51
CA ALA A 251 -10.19 -22.04 -0.58
C ALA A 251 -10.35 -20.76 -1.43
N ALA A 252 -10.34 -19.58 -0.82
CA ALA A 252 -10.42 -18.31 -1.56
C ALA A 252 -9.15 -18.06 -2.40
N VAL A 253 -7.99 -18.35 -1.83
CA VAL A 253 -6.70 -18.19 -2.51
C VAL A 253 -6.56 -19.18 -3.66
N GLN A 254 -6.98 -20.43 -3.46
CA GLN A 254 -7.03 -21.45 -4.51
C GLN A 254 -7.93 -20.99 -5.66
N ALA A 255 -9.16 -20.57 -5.39
CA ALA A 255 -10.08 -20.11 -6.42
C ALA A 255 -9.52 -18.92 -7.22
N LYS A 256 -8.78 -18.01 -6.56
CA LYS A 256 -8.11 -16.91 -7.26
C LYS A 256 -6.94 -17.39 -8.11
N ALA A 257 -6.09 -18.27 -7.59
CA ALA A 257 -4.95 -18.81 -8.31
C ALA A 257 -5.34 -19.71 -9.50
N GLU A 258 -6.51 -20.35 -9.45
CA GLU A 258 -7.10 -21.10 -10.57
C GLU A 258 -7.63 -20.17 -11.66
N ALA A 259 -8.13 -18.98 -11.31
CA ALA A 259 -8.63 -18.00 -12.26
C ALA A 259 -7.49 -17.28 -13.00
N GLU A 260 -6.38 -16.98 -12.32
CA GLU A 260 -5.23 -16.30 -12.91
C GLU A 260 -3.92 -16.59 -12.16
N PRO A 261 -2.75 -16.56 -12.84
CA PRO A 261 -1.45 -16.63 -12.19
C PRO A 261 -1.29 -15.61 -11.06
N CYS A 262 -0.99 -16.08 -9.85
CA CYS A 262 -0.86 -15.22 -8.66
C CYS A 262 0.48 -15.40 -7.93
N GLY A 263 1.05 -14.29 -7.49
CA GLY A 263 2.04 -14.23 -6.43
C GLY A 263 1.33 -14.35 -5.09
N ILE A 264 1.75 -15.31 -4.27
CA ILE A 264 1.14 -15.56 -2.95
C ILE A 264 2.16 -15.26 -1.88
N ALA A 265 1.74 -14.60 -0.80
CA ALA A 265 2.53 -14.42 0.42
C ALA A 265 1.69 -14.78 1.64
N VAL A 266 2.35 -15.31 2.67
CA VAL A 266 1.71 -15.66 3.94
C VAL A 266 2.32 -14.83 5.06
N HIS A 267 1.45 -14.24 5.87
CA HIS A 267 1.81 -13.58 7.13
C HIS A 267 1.54 -14.45 8.33
N GLY A 268 2.43 -14.35 9.32
CA GLY A 268 2.17 -14.79 10.69
C GLY A 268 2.65 -13.76 11.69
N TYR A 269 2.24 -13.90 12.95
CA TYR A 269 2.91 -13.20 14.05
C TYR A 269 2.78 -14.01 15.34
N GLY A 270 3.88 -14.37 15.97
CA GLY A 270 3.89 -15.21 17.18
C GLY A 270 3.45 -16.67 16.97
N ASN A 271 3.17 -17.11 15.74
CA ASN A 271 2.89 -18.51 15.40
C ASN A 271 3.45 -18.88 14.02
N ARG A 272 4.78 -18.89 13.94
CA ARG A 272 5.52 -19.22 12.72
C ARG A 272 5.17 -20.60 12.13
N PRO A 273 5.04 -21.69 12.93
CA PRO A 273 4.70 -23.00 12.37
C PRO A 273 3.36 -23.03 11.63
N ALA A 274 2.34 -22.32 12.14
CA ALA A 274 1.04 -22.26 11.47
C ALA A 274 1.11 -21.51 10.12
N ALA A 275 1.88 -20.43 10.05
CA ALA A 275 2.11 -19.70 8.81
C ALA A 275 2.88 -20.55 7.78
N GLU A 276 3.88 -21.31 8.22
CA GLU A 276 4.64 -22.23 7.35
C GLU A 276 3.80 -23.41 6.86
N ALA A 277 2.95 -23.98 7.71
CA ALA A 277 2.01 -25.02 7.30
C ALA A 277 1.00 -24.51 6.26
N LEU A 278 0.49 -23.29 6.42
CA LEU A 278 -0.41 -22.66 5.45
C LEU A 278 0.31 -22.38 4.12
N ALA A 279 1.55 -21.89 4.15
CA ALA A 279 2.35 -21.69 2.94
C ALA A 279 2.60 -23.02 2.21
N ALA A 280 2.97 -24.08 2.93
CA ALA A 280 3.16 -25.40 2.34
C ALA A 280 1.88 -25.95 1.68
N ARG A 281 0.73 -25.74 2.31
CA ARG A 281 -0.58 -26.11 1.76
C ARG A 281 -0.92 -25.34 0.49
N LEU A 282 -0.53 -24.07 0.40
CA LEU A 282 -0.84 -23.20 -0.74
C LEU A 282 0.18 -23.29 -1.88
N GLN A 283 1.37 -23.82 -1.62
CA GLN A 283 2.46 -23.89 -2.59
C GLN A 283 2.07 -24.57 -3.92
N PRO A 284 1.26 -25.65 -3.95
CA PRO A 284 0.81 -26.26 -5.21
C PRO A 284 0.00 -25.33 -6.13
N PHE A 285 -0.60 -24.26 -5.57
CA PHE A 285 -1.38 -23.28 -6.32
C PHE A 285 -0.57 -22.03 -6.69
N SER A 286 0.68 -21.92 -6.24
CA SER A 286 1.55 -20.79 -6.57
C SER A 286 2.59 -21.16 -7.62
N GLN A 287 2.80 -20.28 -8.57
CA GLN A 287 3.83 -20.41 -9.60
C GLN A 287 5.23 -19.98 -9.09
N THR A 288 5.28 -19.40 -7.89
CA THR A 288 6.50 -18.89 -7.26
C THR A 288 6.63 -19.44 -5.85
N PRO A 289 7.82 -19.51 -5.25
CA PRO A 289 7.96 -19.84 -3.83
C PRO A 289 7.15 -18.84 -2.98
N ILE A 290 6.41 -19.35 -2.00
CA ILE A 290 5.59 -18.51 -1.11
C ILE A 290 6.45 -18.00 0.05
N PRO A 291 6.75 -16.69 0.15
CA PRO A 291 7.44 -16.15 1.31
C PRO A 291 6.51 -16.18 2.52
N VAL A 292 7.07 -16.64 3.65
CA VAL A 292 6.45 -16.50 4.98
C VAL A 292 7.14 -15.35 5.69
N VAL A 293 6.41 -14.25 5.80
CA VAL A 293 6.86 -12.99 6.38
C VAL A 293 6.09 -12.76 7.67
N ASP A 294 6.71 -12.17 8.68
CA ASP A 294 5.94 -11.78 9.85
C ASP A 294 5.15 -10.50 9.54
N PHE A 295 3.98 -10.32 10.18
CA PHE A 295 3.32 -9.03 10.13
C PHE A 295 4.29 -7.95 10.66
N PRO A 296 4.44 -6.81 9.95
CA PRO A 296 5.09 -5.62 10.51
C PRO A 296 4.53 -5.31 11.89
N ALA A 297 5.37 -4.85 12.81
CA ALA A 297 4.98 -4.48 14.17
C ALA A 297 3.80 -3.50 14.17
N VAL A 298 3.76 -2.55 13.24
CA VAL A 298 2.62 -1.64 13.04
C VAL A 298 1.31 -2.37 12.73
N LEU A 299 1.33 -3.50 11.99
CA LEU A 299 0.14 -4.31 11.74
C LEU A 299 -0.13 -5.28 12.89
N ALA A 300 0.91 -5.91 13.44
CA ALA A 300 0.83 -6.83 14.57
C ALA A 300 0.23 -6.16 15.81
N ALA A 301 0.49 -4.88 16.04
CA ALA A 301 -0.13 -4.07 17.08
C ALA A 301 -1.68 -4.08 17.02
N HIS A 302 -2.26 -4.15 15.82
CA HIS A 302 -3.70 -4.19 15.61
C HIS A 302 -4.24 -5.61 15.44
N LEU A 303 -3.44 -6.56 14.94
CA LEU A 303 -3.87 -7.93 14.67
C LEU A 303 -3.66 -8.88 15.86
N GLY A 304 -2.71 -8.56 16.74
CA GLY A 304 -2.33 -9.36 17.89
C GLY A 304 -1.48 -10.60 17.57
N LEU A 305 -0.99 -11.24 18.63
CA LEU A 305 -0.29 -12.53 18.54
C LEU A 305 -1.20 -13.62 18.00
N GLY A 306 -0.68 -14.48 17.14
CA GLY A 306 -1.42 -15.59 16.52
C GLY A 306 -2.24 -15.18 15.29
N GLY A 307 -2.13 -13.93 14.83
CA GLY A 307 -2.68 -13.52 13.55
C GLY A 307 -2.05 -14.30 12.38
N LEU A 308 -2.87 -14.66 11.40
CA LEU A 308 -2.44 -15.28 10.14
C LEU A 308 -3.08 -14.53 8.97
N GLY A 309 -2.31 -14.26 7.92
CA GLY A 309 -2.80 -13.58 6.73
C GLY A 309 -2.29 -14.25 5.45
N VAL A 310 -3.07 -14.15 4.38
CA VAL A 310 -2.67 -14.58 3.05
C VAL A 310 -2.99 -13.48 2.05
N ILE A 311 -2.02 -13.23 1.19
CA ILE A 311 -2.13 -12.33 0.05
C ILE A 311 -2.06 -13.17 -1.21
N ALA A 312 -2.92 -12.87 -2.18
CA ALA A 312 -2.77 -13.33 -3.56
C ALA A 312 -2.96 -12.15 -4.50
N THR A 313 -1.89 -11.77 -5.19
CA THR A 313 -1.85 -10.67 -6.15
C THR A 313 -1.55 -11.25 -7.54
N PRO A 314 -2.23 -10.81 -8.62
CA PRO A 314 -1.92 -11.28 -9.96
C PRO A 314 -0.43 -11.08 -10.31
N LEU A 315 0.18 -12.08 -10.94
CA LEU A 315 1.46 -11.91 -11.60
C LEU A 315 1.19 -11.18 -12.90
N LEU A 316 1.49 -9.90 -12.96
CA LEU A 316 1.42 -9.17 -14.22
C LEU A 316 2.57 -9.61 -15.13
N GLU A 317 2.30 -10.60 -15.97
CA GLU A 317 3.12 -10.92 -17.14
C GLU A 317 2.47 -10.27 -18.37
N GLY A 318 3.06 -9.23 -18.97
CA GLY A 318 2.54 -8.75 -20.25
C GLY A 318 3.01 -7.39 -20.79
N ASP A 319 2.98 -6.31 -20.01
CA ASP A 319 2.76 -4.99 -20.65
C ASP A 319 4.01 -4.14 -20.95
N ASP A 320 5.20 -4.53 -20.51
CA ASP A 320 6.37 -3.63 -20.63
C ASP A 320 6.92 -3.47 -22.05
N ALA A 321 6.55 -4.35 -23.00
CA ALA A 321 7.05 -4.24 -24.37
C ALA A 321 6.37 -3.12 -25.16
N ALA A 322 5.16 -2.69 -24.77
CA ALA A 322 4.38 -1.71 -25.51
C ALA A 322 4.67 -0.25 -25.12
N ASP A 323 5.14 0.02 -23.90
CA ASP A 323 5.14 1.40 -23.35
C ASP A 323 6.54 2.05 -23.22
N VAL A 324 7.63 1.29 -23.38
CA VAL A 324 9.00 1.85 -23.31
C VAL A 324 9.43 2.50 -24.65
N GLY A 325 8.50 2.63 -25.61
CA GLY A 325 8.77 2.99 -27.00
C GLY A 325 8.04 4.22 -27.50
N GLY A 326 8.32 5.42 -26.97
CA GLY A 326 8.11 6.65 -27.75
C GLY A 326 7.74 7.91 -26.99
N SER A 327 8.68 8.86 -26.89
CA SER A 327 8.47 10.21 -27.43
C SER A 327 9.82 10.95 -27.50
N GLY A 328 10.15 11.43 -28.70
CA GLY A 328 11.37 12.21 -28.91
C GLY A 328 11.90 12.23 -30.33
N ALA A 329 11.06 12.52 -31.34
CA ALA A 329 11.52 13.06 -32.63
C ALA A 329 10.35 13.62 -33.47
N GLY A 330 10.53 14.84 -33.98
CA GLY A 330 9.70 15.50 -35.02
C GLY A 330 8.64 16.43 -34.44
N GLY A 331 8.69 17.75 -34.57
CA GLY A 331 9.06 18.54 -35.75
C GLY A 331 7.78 19.14 -36.33
N ALA A 332 7.22 20.16 -35.69
CA ALA A 332 6.07 20.89 -36.21
C ALA A 332 6.56 22.01 -37.15
N GLY A 333 6.61 21.68 -38.44
CA GLY A 333 6.65 22.64 -39.52
C GLY A 333 5.28 23.31 -39.69
N ALA A 334 5.32 24.60 -39.97
CA ALA A 334 4.20 25.44 -40.30
C ALA A 334 3.40 24.92 -41.50
N VAL A 335 2.07 25.09 -41.47
CA VAL A 335 1.29 25.38 -42.67
C VAL A 335 0.20 26.40 -42.33
N ASP A 336 0.16 27.40 -43.20
CA ASP A 336 -0.66 28.60 -43.21
C ASP A 336 -2.06 28.34 -43.81
N ALA A 337 -2.88 29.37 -43.62
CA ALA A 337 -4.27 29.65 -43.94
C ALA A 337 -4.88 29.14 -45.27
N SER A 338 -6.21 28.94 -45.21
CA SER A 338 -7.28 29.60 -46.01
C SER A 338 -8.56 28.76 -45.87
N ALA A 339 -9.68 29.20 -45.30
CA ALA A 339 -10.59 30.32 -45.61
C ALA A 339 -11.96 29.75 -46.06
N GLU A 340 -13.01 30.55 -45.82
CA GLU A 340 -14.44 30.39 -46.18
C GLU A 340 -15.25 29.41 -45.29
N GLY A 341 -16.32 29.80 -44.60
CA GLY A 341 -17.16 31.00 -44.64
C GLY A 341 -18.62 30.57 -44.73
N ALA A 342 -19.42 30.77 -43.68
CA ALA A 342 -20.86 31.09 -43.76
C ALA A 342 -21.46 31.32 -42.37
N SER A 343 -22.01 32.51 -42.21
CA SER A 343 -22.83 33.00 -41.10
C SER A 343 -24.17 32.26 -40.98
N VAL A 344 -24.79 32.29 -39.79
CA VAL A 344 -26.10 32.93 -39.56
C VAL A 344 -26.37 33.02 -38.05
N ALA A 345 -26.89 34.17 -37.65
CA ALA A 345 -27.19 34.62 -36.30
C ALA A 345 -28.50 34.04 -35.73
N THR A 346 -28.66 34.00 -34.41
CA THR A 346 -29.53 34.93 -33.64
C THR A 346 -29.89 34.43 -32.22
N ARG A 347 -29.83 35.40 -31.27
CA ARG A 347 -30.66 35.60 -30.04
C ARG A 347 -30.44 34.64 -28.85
N GLU A 348 -29.85 35.10 -27.75
CA GLU A 348 -30.46 35.87 -26.63
C GLU A 348 -31.75 35.25 -26.09
N ASP A 349 -31.69 34.66 -24.88
CA ASP A 349 -32.55 35.10 -23.78
C ASP A 349 -32.02 34.63 -22.42
N THR A 350 -32.06 35.53 -21.43
CA THR A 350 -31.77 35.29 -20.00
C THR A 350 -33.05 35.60 -19.25
N PRO A 351 -33.42 34.89 -18.17
CA PRO A 351 -33.80 35.67 -16.99
C PRO A 351 -33.52 35.04 -15.61
N LYS A 352 -32.97 35.92 -14.76
CA LYS A 352 -33.37 36.28 -13.37
C LYS A 352 -33.38 35.26 -12.21
N GLU A 353 -32.58 35.63 -11.21
CA GLU A 353 -32.75 35.35 -9.77
C GLU A 353 -34.08 35.84 -9.17
N PRO A 354 -34.41 35.37 -7.96
CA PRO A 354 -34.88 36.29 -6.93
C PRO A 354 -34.25 36.10 -5.53
N SER A 355 -33.68 37.20 -5.03
CA SER A 355 -33.85 37.85 -3.70
C SER A 355 -33.94 37.03 -2.38
N VAL A 356 -33.02 37.41 -1.48
CA VAL A 356 -32.99 37.25 -0.02
C VAL A 356 -34.07 38.11 0.69
N PRO A 357 -34.48 37.76 1.94
CA PRO A 357 -34.77 38.76 2.96
C PRO A 357 -33.87 38.62 4.20
N ALA A 358 -33.67 39.76 4.85
CA ALA A 358 -32.70 40.04 5.90
C ALA A 358 -33.30 40.03 7.34
N GLN A 359 -32.38 40.11 8.33
CA GLN A 359 -32.53 40.53 9.75
C GLN A 359 -32.88 39.38 10.73
N ALA A 360 -32.28 39.24 11.93
CA ALA A 360 -31.84 40.22 12.93
C ALA A 360 -30.61 39.70 13.74
N THR A 361 -29.52 40.48 13.91
CA THR A 361 -29.10 41.20 15.15
C THR A 361 -29.39 40.54 16.51
N ASP A 362 -28.29 40.08 17.15
CA ASP A 362 -27.84 39.99 18.57
C ASP A 362 -28.77 40.45 19.74
N PRO A 363 -28.60 39.96 21.00
CA PRO A 363 -27.32 40.07 21.72
C PRO A 363 -26.95 38.98 22.77
N ALA A 364 -25.62 38.92 23.00
CA ALA A 364 -24.89 38.87 24.27
C ALA A 364 -25.11 37.76 25.33
N GLU A 365 -23.96 37.19 25.72
CA GLU A 365 -23.69 36.36 26.90
C GLU A 365 -24.13 37.01 28.23
N PRO A 366 -24.22 36.18 29.28
CA PRO A 366 -23.51 36.54 30.49
C PRO A 366 -22.58 35.43 30.99
N SER A 367 -21.38 35.88 31.32
CA SER A 367 -20.43 35.29 32.26
C SER A 367 -21.09 34.91 33.58
N THR A 368 -20.82 33.71 34.08
CA THR A 368 -20.81 33.43 35.53
C THR A 368 -19.54 32.68 35.86
N ASP A 369 -18.63 33.43 36.47
CA ASP A 369 -17.60 32.98 37.39
C ASP A 369 -18.29 32.80 38.77
N GLU A 370 -18.12 31.66 39.44
CA GLU A 370 -17.95 31.49 40.90
C GLU A 370 -18.19 30.04 41.37
N ALA A 371 -17.23 29.60 42.21
CA ALA A 371 -17.17 28.46 43.15
C ALA A 371 -16.75 27.07 42.64
#